data_AF-A0AB36X684-F1
#
_entry.id   AF-A0AB36X684-F1
#
_cell.length_a   1.000
_cell.length_b   1.000
_cell.length_c   1.000
_cell.angle_alpha   90.00
_cell.angle_beta   90.00
_cell.angle_gamma   90.00
#
_symmetry.space_group_name_H-M   'P 1'
#
loop_
_entity.id
_entity.type
_entity.pdbx_description
1 polymer ?
#
loop_
_entity_poly.entity_id
_entity_poly.type
_entity_poly.pdbx_seq_one_letter_code
_entity_poly.pdbx_strand_id
1 'polypeptide(L)' 'GGAFVSKHDISQSANVSSLAIQTHMKIETLAMVDMLFQPNFDQTINWVNAVAMAAVAKAQEMEKTPVA' A
#
# COMPACT_ATOMS: atom_id res chain seq x y z
N GLY A 1 -6.34 7.17 -5.68
CA GLY A 1 -5.00 7.50 -6.19
C GLY A 1 -3.99 7.50 -5.05
N GLY A 2 -2.69 7.44 -5.33
CA GLY A 2 -1.61 7.50 -4.34
C GLY A 2 -0.36 8.16 -4.93
N ALA A 3 0.53 8.67 -4.07
CA ALA A 3 1.77 9.32 -4.48
C ALA A 3 2.94 8.81 -3.65
N PHE A 4 4.11 8.66 -4.29
CA PHE A 4 5.33 8.20 -3.64
C PHE A 4 6.47 9.15 -3.97
N VAL A 5 7.34 9.43 -2.98
CA VAL A 5 8.55 10.23 -3.17
C VAL A 5 9.70 9.57 -2.40
N SER A 6 10.82 9.37 -3.07
CA SER A 6 12.05 8.86 -2.47
C SER A 6 13.26 9.37 -3.25
N LYS A 7 14.44 9.32 -2.62
CA LYS A 7 15.73 9.53 -3.30
C LYS A 7 16.11 8.31 -4.16
N HIS A 8 15.57 7.14 -3.83
CA HIS A 8 15.72 5.93 -4.62
C HIS A 8 14.62 5.88 -5.71
N ASP A 9 14.92 5.30 -6.87
CA ASP A 9 13.93 5.17 -7.93
C ASP A 9 12.84 4.17 -7.52
N ILE A 10 11.67 4.71 -7.21
CA ILE A 10 10.46 3.97 -6.84
C ILE A 10 9.32 4.22 -7.82
N SER A 11 9.62 4.68 -9.03
CA SER A 11 8.64 4.97 -10.08
C SER A 11 7.71 3.79 -10.36
N GLN A 12 8.23 2.56 -10.30
CA GLN A 12 7.46 1.33 -10.50
C GLN A 12 6.33 1.14 -9.47
N SER A 13 6.46 1.68 -8.26
CA SER A 13 5.40 1.61 -7.24
C SER A 13 4.14 2.38 -7.63
N ALA A 14 4.29 3.45 -8.43
CA ALA A 14 3.16 4.16 -9.00
C ALA A 14 2.39 3.29 -10.00
N ASN A 15 3.10 2.44 -10.77
CA ASN A 15 2.46 1.50 -11.70
C ASN A 15 1.67 0.42 -10.95
N VAL A 16 2.21 -0.11 -9.85
CA VAL A 16 1.47 -1.05 -8.97
C VAL A 16 0.19 -0.41 -8.45
N SER A 17 0.26 0.84 -7.99
CA SER A 17 -0.92 1.56 -7.49
C SER A 17 -1.94 1.84 -8.60
N SER A 18 -1.47 2.15 -9.81
CA SER A 18 -2.34 2.31 -10.98
C SER A 18 -3.05 1.00 -11.34
N LEU A 19 -2.35 -0.13 -11.32
CA LEU A 19 -2.94 -1.44 -11.56
C LEU A 19 -3.97 -1.79 -10.49
N ALA A 20 -3.65 -1.53 -9.21
CA ALA A 20 -4.57 -1.76 -8.09
C ALA A 20 -5.88 -0.97 -8.22
N ILE A 21 -5.80 0.27 -8.71
CA ILE A 21 -6.98 1.09 -8.99
C ILE A 21 -7.77 0.52 -10.17
N GLN A 22 -7.10 0.12 -11.25
CA GLN A 22 -7.74 -0.44 -12.45
C GLN A 22 -8.45 -1.76 -12.17
N THR A 23 -7.90 -2.61 -11.29
CA THR A 23 -8.51 -3.89 -10.91
C THR A 23 -9.48 -3.78 -9.75
N HIS A 24 -9.79 -2.56 -9.28
CA HIS A 24 -10.64 -2.31 -8.12
C HIS A 24 -10.22 -3.10 -6.87
N MET A 25 -8.91 -3.27 -6.65
CA MET A 25 -8.40 -3.94 -5.46
C MET A 25 -8.73 -3.15 -4.18
N LYS A 26 -9.19 -3.86 -3.15
CA LYS A 26 -9.39 -3.29 -1.82
C LYS A 26 -8.05 -3.08 -1.12
N ILE A 27 -8.01 -2.13 -0.18
CA ILE A 27 -6.82 -1.84 0.64
C ILE A 27 -6.35 -3.05 1.46
N GLU A 28 -7.26 -3.95 1.84
CA GLU A 28 -6.94 -5.20 2.54
C GLU A 28 -6.17 -6.17 1.64
N THR A 29 -6.61 -6.31 0.39
CA THR A 29 -5.94 -7.16 -0.61
C THR A 29 -4.58 -6.59 -0.97
N LEU A 30 -4.47 -5.26 -1.12
CA LEU A 30 -3.19 -4.60 -1.39
C LEU A 30 -2.22 -4.72 -0.21
N ALA A 31 -2.70 -4.84 1.03
CA ALA A 31 -1.85 -5.04 2.21
C ALA A 31 -1.24 -6.44 2.29
N MET A 32 -1.92 -7.45 1.72
CA MET A 32 -1.53 -8.85 1.79
C MET A 32 -1.04 -9.42 0.44
N VAL A 33 -0.93 -8.57 -0.58
CA VAL A 33 -0.46 -9.01 -1.90
C VAL A 33 1.01 -9.42 -1.80
N ASP A 34 1.34 -10.58 -2.37
CA ASP A 34 2.72 -11.06 -2.40
C ASP A 34 3.58 -10.14 -3.27
N MET A 35 4.61 -9.55 -2.67
CA MET A 35 5.58 -8.72 -3.36
C MET A 35 6.96 -9.33 -3.16
N LEU A 36 7.77 -9.28 -4.22
CA LEU A 36 9.11 -9.85 -4.21
C LEU A 36 9.92 -9.26 -3.05
N PHE A 37 10.37 -10.11 -2.14
CA PHE A 37 11.27 -9.74 -1.06
C PHE A 37 12.72 -10.11 -1.41
N GLN A 38 13.59 -9.10 -1.41
CA GLN A 38 15.04 -9.29 -1.49
C GLN A 38 15.75 -8.19 -0.69
N PRO A 39 16.75 -8.51 0.16
CA PRO A 39 17.43 -7.53 1.02
C PRO A 39 18.06 -6.33 0.29
N ASN A 40 18.36 -6.47 -0.99
CA ASN A 40 18.93 -5.40 -1.83
C ASN A 40 17.87 -4.40 -2.34
N PHE A 41 16.60 -4.80 -2.34
CA PHE A 41 15.52 -4.04 -2.95
C PHE A 41 14.48 -3.61 -1.92
N ASP A 42 14.21 -4.44 -0.91
CA ASP A 42 13.10 -4.25 0.00
C ASP A 42 13.35 -4.83 1.40
N GLN A 43 12.61 -4.31 2.36
CA GLN A 43 12.46 -4.95 3.67
C GLN A 43 11.50 -6.14 3.56
N THR A 44 11.41 -6.96 4.61
CA THR A 44 10.51 -8.14 4.65
C THR A 44 9.07 -7.83 4.28
N ILE A 45 8.65 -6.58 4.43
CA ILE A 45 7.40 -6.03 3.91
C ILE A 45 7.74 -4.91 2.93
N ASN A 46 7.24 -5.01 1.70
CA ASN A 46 7.38 -3.95 0.70
C ASN A 46 6.66 -2.66 1.16
N TRP A 47 7.21 -1.49 0.83
CA TRP A 47 6.65 -0.19 1.24
C TRP A 47 5.21 0.06 0.75
N VAL A 48 4.80 -0.46 -0.41
CA VAL A 48 3.43 -0.36 -0.92
C VAL A 48 2.47 -1.14 -0.01
N ASN A 49 2.87 -2.34 0.41
CA ASN A 49 2.10 -3.16 1.34
C ASN A 49 2.01 -2.50 2.73
N ALA A 50 3.10 -1.88 3.20
CA ALA A 50 3.11 -1.13 4.44
C ALA A 50 2.13 0.07 4.43
N VAL A 51 2.08 0.81 3.32
CA VAL A 51 1.12 1.91 3.13
C VAL A 51 -0.32 1.37 3.12
N ALA A 52 -0.57 0.23 2.47
CA ALA A 52 -1.88 -0.40 2.45
C ALA A 52 -2.32 -0.89 3.85
N MET A 53 -1.42 -1.47 4.65
CA MET A 53 -1.70 -1.83 6.05
C MET A 53 -2.06 -0.61 6.89
N ALA A 54 -1.32 0.50 6.74
CA ALA A 54 -1.64 1.74 7.43
C ALA A 54 -3.02 2.29 7.02
N ALA A 55 -3.40 2.16 5.75
CA ALA A 55 -4.72 2.54 5.27
C ALA A 55 -5.83 1.66 5.87
N VAL A 56 -5.62 0.34 6.01
CA VAL A 56 -6.55 -0.57 6.68
C VAL A 56 -6.71 -0.18 8.15
N ALA A 57 -5.60 0.04 8.87
CA ALA A 57 -5.64 0.47 10.27
C ALA A 57 -6.47 1.76 10.44
N LYS A 58 -6.21 2.76 9.60
CA LYS A 58 -6.96 4.03 9.63
C LYS A 58 -8.45 3.85 9.30
N ALA A 59 -8.79 2.97 8.36
CA ALA A 59 -10.18 2.66 8.04
C ALA A 59 -10.91 2.02 9.24
N GLN A 60 -10.25 1.09 9.94
CA GLN A 60 -10.77 0.46 11.15
C GLN A 60 -10.89 1.43 12.32
N GLU A 61 -9.99 2.41 12.44
CA GLU A 61 -10.09 3.48 13.44
C GLU A 61 -11.29 4.41 13.19
N MET A 62 -11.54 4.77 11.92
CA MET A 62 -12.71 5.58 11.56
C MET A 62 -14.04 4.84 11.78
N GLU A 63 -14.08 3.52 11.57
CA GLU A 63 -15.27 2.71 11.86
C GLU A 63 -15.61 2.68 13.37
N LYS A 64 -14.60 2.82 14.25
CA LYS A 64 -14.79 2.86 15.71
C LYS A 64 -15.22 4.22 16.26
N THR A 65 -15.21 5.28 15.44
CA THR A 65 -15.67 6.61 15.85
C THR A 65 -17.00 6.90 15.16
N PRO A 66 -18.15 6.49 15.74
CA PRO A 66 -19.44 6.89 15.20
C PRO A 66 -19.59 8.40 15.36
N VAL A 67 -20.04 9.02 14.27
CA VAL A 67 -20.52 10.41 14.12
C VAL A 67 -20.82 11.11 15.44
N ALA A 68 -20.16 12.24 15.68
CA ALA A 68 -20.68 13.35 16.47
C ALA A 68 -21.10 14.48 15.52
#